data_AF-A0A7K2NKU4-F1
#
_entry.id   AF-A0A7K2NKU4-F1
#
_cell.length_a   1.000
_cell.length_b   1.000
_cell.length_c   1.000
_cell.angle_alpha   90.00
_cell.angle_beta   90.00
_cell.angle_gamma   90.00
#
_symmetry.space_group_name_H-M   'P 1'
#
loop_
_entity.id
_entity.type
_entity.pdbx_description
1 polymer ?
#
loop_
_entity_poly.entity_id
_entity_poly.type
_entity_poly.pdbx_seq_one_letter_code
_entity_poly.pdbx_strand_id
1 'polypeptide(L)'
;WAGPTRAWWAGRLGVDEAGAQAIVCAAVRETYEEAGVLLAGPTGDSVVGDTTGADWEADRAALVDRELSFAEFLDRRGLVLRSDLLGAWARWITPEFESRRYDTWFFVAALPTGQRTRNASTEADRTVWITPADATAGYDKGELLMMPPTVATLRGLAGCATAAEALASAPGRDMTPVLARARIVDGEIVLSWPGHEEFTKHVPSTAPATPTDPTGGAPA
;
A
#
# COMPACT_ATOMS: atom_id res chain seq x y z
N TRP A 1 0.88 20.63 6.96
CA TRP A 1 0.17 19.57 7.70
C TRP A 1 0.52 19.70 9.18
N ALA A 2 -0.23 19.05 10.05
CA ALA A 2 0.10 18.86 11.46
C ALA A 2 0.69 17.46 11.70
N GLY A 3 1.41 17.30 12.82
CA GLY A 3 2.14 16.07 13.16
C GLY A 3 3.64 16.16 12.86
N PRO A 4 4.34 15.01 12.70
CA PRO A 4 5.76 14.96 12.41
C PRO A 4 6.15 15.80 11.18
N THR A 5 7.35 16.36 11.19
CA THR A 5 7.85 17.21 10.10
C THR A 5 8.13 16.39 8.82
N ARG A 6 8.30 17.08 7.69
CA ARG A 6 8.74 16.45 6.42
C ARG A 6 10.08 15.74 6.59
N ALA A 7 11.03 16.36 7.28
CA ALA A 7 12.32 15.75 7.61
C ALA A 7 12.17 14.45 8.42
N TRP A 8 11.25 14.41 9.39
CA TRP A 8 10.98 13.19 10.15
C TRP A 8 10.44 12.08 9.24
N TRP A 9 9.45 12.41 8.40
CA TRP A 9 8.87 11.45 7.45
C TRP A 9 9.88 10.99 6.39
N ALA A 10 10.74 11.88 5.90
CA ALA A 10 11.83 11.57 4.98
C ALA A 10 12.77 10.50 5.56
N GLY A 11 13.22 10.71 6.81
CA GLY A 11 14.01 9.72 7.54
C GLY A 11 13.26 8.40 7.74
N ARG A 12 11.97 8.47 8.11
CA ARG A 12 11.14 7.28 8.36
C ARG A 12 10.89 6.43 7.11
N LEU A 13 10.69 7.08 5.95
CA LEU A 13 10.32 6.45 4.68
C LEU A 13 11.54 6.14 3.80
N GLY A 14 12.72 6.69 4.13
CA GLY A 14 13.96 6.49 3.38
C GLY A 14 13.97 7.22 2.03
N VAL A 15 13.45 8.46 2.01
CA VAL A 15 13.35 9.33 0.82
C VAL A 15 13.73 10.76 1.21
N ASP A 16 13.74 11.70 0.26
CA ASP A 16 13.91 13.12 0.56
C ASP A 16 12.61 13.77 1.08
N GLU A 17 12.67 15.03 1.53
CA GLU A 17 11.51 15.72 2.10
C GLU A 17 10.36 15.92 1.10
N ALA A 18 10.68 16.13 -0.17
CA ALA A 18 9.69 16.30 -1.22
C ALA A 18 8.96 14.97 -1.51
N GLY A 19 9.70 13.87 -1.62
CA GLY A 19 9.16 12.52 -1.77
C GLY A 19 8.33 12.11 -0.56
N ALA A 20 8.80 12.39 0.66
CA ALA A 20 8.04 12.12 1.88
C ALA A 20 6.71 12.87 1.89
N GLN A 21 6.72 14.14 1.48
CA GLN A 21 5.49 14.92 1.35
C GLN A 21 4.54 14.32 0.32
N ALA A 22 5.04 13.96 -0.85
CA ALA A 22 4.22 13.36 -1.90
C ALA A 22 3.57 12.05 -1.44
N ILE A 23 4.33 11.17 -0.79
CA ILE A 23 3.85 9.87 -0.29
C ILE A 23 2.80 10.04 0.80
N VAL A 24 3.06 10.89 1.80
CA VAL A 24 2.12 11.13 2.92
C VAL A 24 0.83 11.78 2.42
N CYS A 25 0.94 12.80 1.55
CA CYS A 25 -0.23 13.43 0.95
C CYS A 25 -1.02 12.45 0.07
N ALA A 26 -0.35 11.60 -0.71
CA ALA A 26 -1.00 10.58 -1.51
C ALA A 26 -1.75 9.59 -0.62
N ALA A 27 -1.13 9.07 0.45
CA ALA A 27 -1.79 8.13 1.35
C ALA A 27 -3.12 8.68 1.92
N VAL A 28 -3.13 9.93 2.38
CA VAL A 28 -4.37 10.56 2.90
C VAL A 28 -5.37 10.84 1.77
N ARG A 29 -4.90 11.35 0.63
CA ARG A 29 -5.75 11.67 -0.52
C ARG A 29 -6.45 10.42 -1.06
N GLU A 30 -5.71 9.37 -1.38
CA GLU A 30 -6.24 8.11 -1.91
C GLU A 30 -7.23 7.47 -0.91
N THR A 31 -6.93 7.52 0.40
CA THR A 31 -7.85 7.03 1.44
C THR A 31 -9.19 7.79 1.41
N TYR A 32 -9.16 9.09 1.16
CA TYR A 32 -10.38 9.89 1.05
C TYR A 32 -11.12 9.63 -0.26
N GLU A 33 -10.40 9.57 -1.38
CA GLU A 33 -10.95 9.30 -2.71
C GLU A 33 -11.66 7.93 -2.74
N GLU A 34 -11.03 6.87 -2.25
CA GLU A 34 -11.57 5.51 -2.36
C GLU A 34 -12.57 5.14 -1.25
N ALA A 35 -12.28 5.51 0.00
CA ALA A 35 -13.04 5.06 1.17
C ALA A 35 -13.90 6.14 1.83
N GLY A 36 -13.77 7.42 1.41
CA GLY A 36 -14.45 8.55 2.02
C GLY A 36 -13.90 8.97 3.39
N VAL A 37 -12.76 8.41 3.79
CA VAL A 37 -12.13 8.66 5.11
C VAL A 37 -11.05 9.72 4.97
N LEU A 38 -11.19 10.82 5.71
CA LEU A 38 -10.29 11.96 5.65
C LEU A 38 -9.47 12.11 6.93
N LEU A 39 -8.15 11.99 6.83
CA LEU A 39 -7.21 12.26 7.91
C LEU A 39 -6.77 13.74 7.89
N ALA A 40 -7.75 14.63 8.10
CA ALA A 40 -7.55 16.07 8.19
C ALA A 40 -8.59 16.71 9.13
N GLY A 41 -8.29 17.90 9.63
CA GLY A 41 -9.20 18.66 10.50
C GLY A 41 -8.90 20.16 10.47
N PRO A 42 -9.76 21.00 11.06
CA PRO A 42 -9.55 22.44 11.14
C PRO A 42 -8.27 22.83 11.89
N THR A 43 -7.78 21.95 12.78
CA THR A 43 -6.62 22.16 13.62
C THR A 43 -5.75 20.91 13.69
N GLY A 44 -4.54 21.05 14.23
CA GLY A 44 -3.59 19.93 14.38
C GLY A 44 -3.96 18.90 15.45
N ASP A 45 -5.04 19.11 16.19
CA ASP A 45 -5.55 18.25 17.27
C ASP A 45 -6.96 17.72 17.00
N SER A 46 -7.63 18.18 15.94
CA SER A 46 -8.97 17.72 15.55
C SER A 46 -9.00 17.02 14.18
N VAL A 47 -10.12 16.38 13.90
CA VAL A 47 -10.46 15.74 12.62
C VAL A 47 -11.87 16.16 12.22
N VAL A 48 -12.14 16.14 10.91
CA VAL A 48 -13.53 16.28 10.42
C VAL A 48 -14.34 15.10 10.94
N GLY A 49 -15.49 15.38 11.57
CA GLY A 49 -16.33 14.35 12.18
C GLY A 49 -17.27 13.66 11.19
N ASP A 50 -17.68 14.33 10.12
CA ASP A 50 -18.58 13.77 9.11
C ASP A 50 -18.21 14.28 7.71
N THR A 51 -17.98 13.35 6.80
CA THR A 51 -17.61 13.57 5.39
C THR A 51 -18.70 13.07 4.42
N THR A 52 -19.92 12.81 4.91
CA THR A 52 -21.00 12.17 4.12
C THR A 52 -21.97 13.16 3.46
N GLY A 53 -21.82 14.47 3.69
CA GLY A 53 -22.63 15.51 3.08
C GLY A 53 -22.49 15.58 1.55
N ALA A 54 -23.51 16.09 0.87
CA ALA A 54 -23.51 16.20 -0.60
C ALA A 54 -22.39 17.10 -1.13
N ASP A 55 -22.02 18.14 -0.38
CA ASP A 55 -20.90 19.03 -0.69
C ASP A 55 -19.55 18.31 -0.55
N TRP A 56 -19.40 17.40 0.42
CA TRP A 56 -18.22 16.56 0.56
C TRP A 56 -18.10 15.56 -0.58
N GLU A 57 -19.20 14.94 -0.99
CA GLU A 57 -19.20 14.03 -2.14
C GLU A 57 -18.84 14.75 -3.44
N ALA A 58 -19.33 15.98 -3.64
CA ALA A 58 -18.98 16.79 -4.80
C ALA A 58 -17.48 17.11 -4.84
N ASP A 59 -16.89 17.52 -3.71
CA ASP A 59 -15.44 17.75 -3.66
C ASP A 59 -14.63 16.45 -3.83
N ARG A 60 -15.10 15.32 -3.29
CA ARG A 60 -14.47 14.01 -3.50
C ARG A 60 -14.49 13.62 -4.99
N ALA A 61 -15.62 13.78 -5.67
CA ALA A 61 -15.73 13.52 -7.10
C ALA A 61 -14.77 14.41 -7.90
N ALA A 62 -14.69 15.71 -7.58
CA ALA A 62 -13.75 16.62 -8.22
C ALA A 62 -12.26 16.25 -7.99
N LEU A 63 -11.93 15.66 -6.83
CA LEU A 63 -10.58 15.11 -6.58
C LEU A 63 -10.30 13.89 -7.47
N VAL A 64 -11.23 12.94 -7.54
CA VAL A 64 -11.12 11.73 -8.37
C VAL A 64 -10.98 12.09 -9.85
N ASP A 65 -11.78 13.05 -10.33
CA ASP A 65 -11.76 13.54 -11.71
C ASP A 65 -10.58 14.49 -11.99
N ARG A 66 -9.76 14.79 -10.98
CA ARG A 66 -8.58 15.68 -11.02
C ARG A 66 -8.90 17.12 -11.41
N GLU A 67 -10.14 17.54 -11.19
CA GLU A 67 -10.60 18.93 -11.37
C GLU A 67 -10.19 19.83 -10.19
N LEU A 68 -9.97 19.21 -9.02
CA LEU A 68 -9.54 19.86 -7.79
C LEU A 68 -8.26 19.17 -7.30
N SER A 69 -7.20 19.92 -6.99
CA SER A 69 -6.06 19.33 -6.31
C SER A 69 -6.37 19.13 -4.82
N PHE A 70 -5.73 18.14 -4.20
CA PHE A 70 -5.92 17.89 -2.77
C PHE A 70 -5.46 19.05 -1.88
N ALA A 71 -4.45 19.81 -2.31
CA ALA A 71 -4.02 21.01 -1.60
C ALA A 71 -5.11 22.10 -1.63
N GLU A 72 -5.70 22.36 -2.79
CA GLU A 72 -6.80 23.33 -2.95
C GLU A 72 -8.06 22.90 -2.20
N PHE A 73 -8.37 21.60 -2.19
CA PHE A 73 -9.47 21.05 -1.40
C PHE A 73 -9.31 21.35 0.09
N LEU A 74 -8.13 21.06 0.65
CA LEU A 74 -7.85 21.33 2.06
C LEU A 74 -7.89 22.82 2.36
N ASP A 75 -7.30 23.66 1.50
CA ASP A 75 -7.28 25.11 1.66
C ASP A 75 -8.70 25.73 1.64
N ARG A 76 -9.51 25.36 0.64
CA ARG A 76 -10.92 25.80 0.51
C ARG A 76 -11.76 25.48 1.75
N ARG A 77 -11.48 24.36 2.41
CA ARG A 77 -12.19 23.92 3.62
C ARG A 77 -11.52 24.36 4.93
N GLY A 78 -10.40 25.09 4.87
CA GLY A 78 -9.65 25.51 6.05
C GLY A 78 -9.10 24.33 6.87
N LEU A 79 -8.69 23.26 6.19
CA LEU A 79 -8.25 22.02 6.81
C LEU A 79 -6.74 21.86 6.75
N VAL A 80 -6.18 21.25 7.79
CA VAL A 80 -4.82 20.76 7.80
C VAL A 80 -4.81 19.24 7.76
N LEU A 81 -3.98 18.68 6.87
CA LEU A 81 -3.68 17.25 6.87
C LEU A 81 -3.08 16.85 8.22
N ARG A 82 -3.51 15.71 8.78
CA ARG A 82 -3.06 15.15 10.05
C ARG A 82 -2.12 13.97 9.82
N SER A 83 -0.84 14.28 9.63
CA SER A 83 0.17 13.24 9.29
C SER A 83 0.45 12.33 10.47
N ASP A 84 0.26 12.80 11.70
CA ASP A 84 0.39 12.04 12.94
C ASP A 84 -0.64 10.92 13.10
N LEU A 85 -1.71 10.90 12.29
CA LEU A 85 -2.69 9.82 12.28
C LEU A 85 -2.27 8.63 11.41
N LEU A 86 -1.15 8.76 10.67
CA LEU A 86 -0.57 7.68 9.88
C LEU A 86 0.56 6.98 10.62
N GLY A 87 0.55 5.66 10.60
CA GLY A 87 1.69 4.82 10.94
C GLY A 87 2.28 4.16 9.71
N ALA A 88 3.56 4.42 9.37
CA ALA A 88 4.25 3.66 8.31
C ALA A 88 4.44 2.20 8.74
N TRP A 89 4.05 1.25 7.87
CA TRP A 89 3.91 -0.15 8.25
C TRP A 89 4.83 -1.11 7.50
N ALA A 90 4.94 -0.93 6.18
CA ALA A 90 5.78 -1.74 5.30
C ALA A 90 6.13 -0.97 4.02
N ARG A 91 7.18 -1.39 3.33
CA ARG A 91 7.54 -0.92 1.98
C ARG A 91 7.78 -2.10 1.07
N TRP A 92 7.13 -2.12 -0.08
CA TRP A 92 7.27 -3.19 -1.06
C TRP A 92 7.66 -2.59 -2.40
N ILE A 93 8.63 -3.21 -3.07
CA ILE A 93 9.02 -2.80 -4.43
C ILE A 93 8.76 -3.96 -5.38
N THR A 94 8.02 -3.67 -6.45
CA THR A 94 7.74 -4.64 -7.50
C THR A 94 9.05 -5.14 -8.14
N PRO A 95 9.18 -6.45 -8.42
CA PRO A 95 10.38 -7.02 -9.02
C PRO A 95 10.86 -6.28 -10.28
N GLU A 96 12.17 -6.31 -10.54
CA GLU A 96 12.79 -5.55 -11.65
C GLU A 96 12.35 -6.02 -13.05
N PHE A 97 11.97 -7.27 -13.20
CA PHE A 97 11.54 -7.87 -14.47
C PHE A 97 10.04 -7.66 -14.77
N GLU A 98 9.26 -7.09 -13.85
CA GLU A 98 7.86 -6.78 -14.09
C GLU A 98 7.74 -5.55 -15.02
N SER A 99 6.84 -5.63 -15.99
CA SER A 99 6.64 -4.55 -16.99
C SER A 99 6.20 -3.23 -16.38
N ARG A 100 5.52 -3.28 -15.24
CA ARG A 100 5.15 -2.13 -14.41
C ARG A 100 5.74 -2.32 -13.03
N ARG A 101 6.44 -1.29 -12.56
CA ARG A 101 7.12 -1.31 -11.27
C ARG A 101 6.60 -0.20 -10.37
N TYR A 102 6.37 -0.55 -9.12
CA TYR A 102 5.96 0.38 -8.09
C TYR A 102 6.87 0.23 -6.88
N ASP A 103 7.14 1.35 -6.24
CA ASP A 103 7.71 1.44 -4.90
C ASP A 103 6.58 1.93 -4.00
N THR A 104 6.08 1.04 -3.15
CA THR A 104 4.81 1.24 -2.45
C THR A 104 5.04 1.22 -0.95
N TRP A 105 4.66 2.31 -0.29
CA TRP A 105 4.62 2.41 1.16
C TRP A 105 3.21 2.11 1.66
N PHE A 106 3.12 1.21 2.62
CA PHE A 106 1.89 0.84 3.31
C PHE A 106 1.79 1.59 4.62
N PHE A 107 0.59 2.09 4.91
CA PHE A 107 0.27 2.82 6.13
C PHE A 107 -0.88 2.15 6.88
N VAL A 108 -0.91 2.38 8.19
CA VAL A 108 -2.04 2.07 9.06
C VAL A 108 -2.61 3.37 9.62
N ALA A 109 -3.93 3.41 9.79
CA ALA A 109 -4.66 4.50 10.43
C ALA A 109 -5.87 3.94 11.17
N ALA A 110 -6.28 4.61 12.24
CA ALA A 110 -7.57 4.34 12.88
C ALA A 110 -8.66 5.13 12.17
N LEU A 111 -9.85 4.53 11.99
CA LEU A 111 -11.01 5.25 11.48
C LEU A 111 -11.36 6.41 12.43
N PRO A 112 -11.34 7.68 11.96
CA PRO A 112 -11.70 8.81 12.81
C PRO A 112 -13.14 8.71 13.33
N THR A 113 -13.34 9.05 14.61
CA THR A 113 -14.66 9.04 15.23
C THR A 113 -15.65 9.91 14.44
N GLY A 114 -16.81 9.33 14.12
CA GLY A 114 -17.89 9.99 13.38
C GLY A 114 -17.86 9.73 11.88
N GLN A 115 -16.67 9.49 11.30
CA GLN A 115 -16.56 9.14 9.89
C GLN A 115 -17.01 7.71 9.63
N ARG A 116 -17.49 7.48 8.40
CA ARG A 116 -17.97 6.17 7.95
C ARG A 116 -17.30 5.84 6.63
N THR A 117 -16.75 4.63 6.53
CA THR A 117 -16.28 4.12 5.24
C THR A 117 -17.45 3.86 4.31
N ARG A 118 -17.25 4.16 3.04
CA ARG A 118 -18.18 3.82 1.96
C ARG A 118 -17.39 3.22 0.81
N ASN A 119 -18.01 2.33 0.04
CA ASN A 119 -17.50 2.01 -1.29
C ASN A 119 -17.77 3.20 -2.21
N ALA A 120 -16.79 4.09 -2.33
CA ALA A 120 -16.92 5.34 -3.09
C ALA A 120 -16.18 5.26 -4.44
N SER A 121 -15.41 4.19 -4.64
CA SER A 121 -14.73 3.84 -5.89
C SER A 121 -15.59 2.88 -6.71
N THR A 122 -15.48 2.97 -8.03
CA THR A 122 -16.04 1.98 -8.97
C THR A 122 -15.13 0.76 -9.17
N GLU A 123 -13.92 0.78 -8.61
CA GLU A 123 -12.91 -0.26 -8.79
C GLU A 123 -13.09 -1.46 -7.84
N ALA A 124 -13.92 -1.31 -6.80
CA ALA A 124 -14.23 -2.37 -5.85
C ALA A 124 -15.68 -2.85 -5.99
N ASP A 125 -15.88 -4.14 -6.22
CA ASP A 125 -17.23 -4.74 -6.25
C ASP A 125 -17.85 -4.87 -4.85
N ARG A 126 -17.01 -4.87 -3.81
CA ARG A 126 -17.44 -5.04 -2.41
C ARG A 126 -16.45 -4.43 -1.44
N THR A 127 -16.96 -3.74 -0.41
CA THR A 127 -16.19 -3.25 0.74
C THR A 127 -16.79 -3.82 2.02
N VAL A 128 -15.95 -4.37 2.89
CA VAL A 128 -16.36 -4.92 4.19
C VAL A 128 -15.34 -4.56 5.27
N TRP A 129 -15.82 -4.38 6.49
CA TRP A 129 -14.97 -4.47 7.68
C TRP A 129 -14.81 -5.94 8.04
N ILE A 130 -13.55 -6.40 8.07
CA ILE A 130 -13.16 -7.77 8.41
C ILE A 130 -11.91 -7.71 9.27
N THR A 131 -11.74 -8.66 10.19
CA THR A 131 -10.52 -8.73 10.99
C THR A 131 -9.33 -9.18 10.11
N PRO A 132 -8.09 -8.76 10.41
CA PRO A 132 -6.93 -9.25 9.68
C PRO A 132 -6.83 -10.78 9.70
N ALA A 133 -7.16 -11.42 10.84
CA ALA A 133 -7.14 -12.87 10.99
C ALA A 133 -8.14 -13.57 10.05
N ASP A 134 -9.40 -13.11 10.01
CA ASP A 134 -10.42 -13.68 9.13
C ASP A 134 -10.07 -13.47 7.66
N ALA A 135 -9.54 -12.29 7.30
CA ALA A 135 -9.11 -12.00 5.93
C ALA A 135 -7.96 -12.93 5.49
N THR A 136 -6.97 -13.15 6.34
CA THR A 136 -5.88 -14.09 6.05
C THR A 136 -6.35 -15.54 5.99
N ALA A 137 -7.28 -15.94 6.86
CA ALA A 137 -7.87 -17.28 6.81
C ALA A 137 -8.68 -17.51 5.52
N GLY A 138 -9.40 -16.49 5.04
CA GLY A 138 -10.09 -16.53 3.74
C GLY A 138 -9.11 -16.64 2.57
N TYR A 139 -7.96 -15.96 2.63
CA TYR A 139 -6.90 -16.11 1.63
C TYR A 139 -6.30 -17.52 1.64
N ASP A 140 -5.98 -18.07 2.82
CA ASP A 140 -5.40 -19.41 2.94
C ASP A 140 -6.34 -20.51 2.40
N LYS A 141 -7.66 -20.26 2.42
CA LYS A 141 -8.68 -21.14 1.82
C LYS A 141 -8.92 -20.90 0.32
N GLY A 142 -8.32 -19.86 -0.25
CA GLY A 142 -8.57 -19.43 -1.64
C GLY A 142 -9.91 -18.71 -1.85
N GLU A 143 -10.58 -18.29 -0.78
CA GLU A 143 -11.87 -17.59 -0.81
C GLU A 143 -11.71 -16.08 -1.07
N LEU A 144 -10.56 -15.51 -0.66
CA LEU A 144 -10.21 -14.11 -0.87
C LEU A 144 -8.90 -14.01 -1.65
N LEU A 145 -8.97 -13.57 -2.90
CA LEU A 145 -7.79 -13.32 -3.72
C LEU A 145 -7.15 -11.99 -3.29
N MET A 146 -5.88 -12.03 -2.91
CA MET A 146 -5.13 -10.85 -2.48
C MET A 146 -3.71 -10.89 -3.02
N MET A 147 -3.14 -9.71 -3.25
CA MET A 147 -1.74 -9.58 -3.63
C MET A 147 -0.83 -9.87 -2.42
N PRO A 148 0.39 -10.40 -2.63
CA PRO A 148 1.33 -10.71 -1.54
C PRO A 148 1.56 -9.57 -0.53
N PRO A 149 1.75 -8.30 -0.94
CA PRO A 149 1.91 -7.19 0.01
C PRO A 149 0.70 -7.01 0.94
N THR A 150 -0.51 -7.24 0.44
CA THR A 150 -1.76 -7.13 1.21
C THR A 150 -1.82 -8.22 2.28
N VAL A 151 -1.61 -9.48 1.90
CA VAL A 151 -1.64 -10.62 2.85
C VAL A 151 -0.55 -10.47 3.91
N ALA A 152 0.67 -10.12 3.51
CA ALA A 152 1.78 -9.90 4.45
C ALA A 152 1.47 -8.78 5.45
N THR A 153 0.86 -7.68 4.98
CA THR A 153 0.45 -6.56 5.83
C THR A 153 -0.61 -7.00 6.84
N LEU A 154 -1.63 -7.74 6.40
CA LEU A 154 -2.69 -8.28 7.28
C LEU A 154 -2.15 -9.29 8.30
N ARG A 155 -1.24 -10.17 7.90
CA ARG A 155 -0.57 -11.10 8.83
C ARG A 155 0.25 -10.36 9.88
N GLY A 156 0.93 -9.28 9.49
CA GLY A 156 1.61 -8.40 10.45
C GLY A 156 0.65 -7.73 11.43
N LEU A 157 -0.56 -7.38 10.98
CA LEU A 157 -1.59 -6.76 11.82
C LEU A 157 -2.32 -7.75 12.72
N ALA A 158 -2.35 -9.05 12.38
CA ALA A 158 -3.02 -10.07 13.17
C ALA A 158 -2.45 -10.20 14.61
N GLY A 159 -1.22 -9.73 14.85
CA GLY A 159 -0.63 -9.64 16.18
C GLY A 159 -1.09 -8.46 17.03
N CYS A 160 -1.84 -7.51 16.47
CA CYS A 160 -2.39 -6.35 17.18
C CYS A 160 -3.88 -6.58 17.47
N ALA A 161 -4.30 -6.46 18.72
CA ALA A 161 -5.70 -6.64 19.10
C ALA A 161 -6.56 -5.41 18.78
N THR A 162 -5.94 -4.23 18.67
CA THR A 162 -6.63 -2.97 18.40
C THR A 162 -5.90 -2.09 17.39
N ALA A 163 -6.63 -1.17 16.74
CA ALA A 163 -6.03 -0.16 15.87
C ALA A 163 -5.03 0.75 16.61
N ALA A 164 -5.28 1.01 17.90
CA ALA A 164 -4.38 1.79 18.74
C ALA A 164 -3.04 1.07 18.96
N GLU A 165 -3.06 -0.25 19.22
CA GLU A 165 -1.84 -1.06 19.31
C GLU A 165 -1.07 -1.10 17.99
N ALA A 166 -1.77 -1.25 16.86
CA ALA A 166 -1.14 -1.19 15.55
C ALA A 166 -0.44 0.16 15.34
N LEU A 167 -1.12 1.28 15.58
CA LEU A 167 -0.54 2.62 15.48
C LEU A 167 0.66 2.81 16.43
N ALA A 168 0.56 2.33 17.67
CA ALA A 168 1.64 2.43 18.65
C ALA A 168 2.89 1.62 18.25
N SER A 169 2.72 0.52 17.52
CA SER A 169 3.84 -0.30 17.03
C SER A 169 4.48 0.22 15.75
N ALA A 170 3.76 1.02 14.95
CA ALA A 170 4.21 1.51 13.65
C ALA A 170 5.58 2.23 13.64
N PRO A 171 5.94 3.05 14.66
CA PRO A 171 7.28 3.66 14.73
C PRO A 171 8.44 2.65 14.78
N GLY A 172 8.21 1.45 15.33
CA GLY A 172 9.21 0.39 15.45
C GLY A 172 9.28 -0.58 14.27
N ARG A 173 8.42 -0.42 13.25
CA ARG A 173 8.38 -1.31 12.09
C ARG A 173 9.60 -1.10 11.18
N ASP A 174 10.21 -2.20 10.75
CA ASP A 174 11.24 -2.17 9.70
C ASP A 174 10.61 -1.72 8.36
N MET A 175 11.21 -0.69 7.74
CA MET A 175 10.79 -0.15 6.44
C MET A 175 11.80 -0.44 5.34
N THR A 176 12.75 -1.35 5.58
CA THR A 176 13.58 -1.93 4.53
C THR A 176 12.66 -2.50 3.46
N PRO A 177 12.85 -2.13 2.17
CA PRO A 177 11.95 -2.57 1.12
C PRO A 177 11.97 -4.09 0.97
N VAL A 178 10.79 -4.70 0.99
CA VAL A 178 10.64 -6.10 0.64
C VAL A 178 10.80 -6.25 -0.87
N LEU A 179 11.85 -6.97 -1.28
CA LEU A 179 12.23 -7.20 -2.66
C LEU A 179 12.10 -8.69 -3.01
N ALA A 180 11.57 -8.96 -4.20
CA ALA A 180 11.65 -10.30 -4.77
C ALA A 180 13.10 -10.62 -5.15
N ARG A 181 13.51 -11.85 -4.88
CA ARG A 181 14.76 -12.45 -5.37
C ARG A 181 14.43 -13.51 -6.40
N ALA A 182 14.95 -13.32 -7.60
CA ALA A 182 14.92 -14.32 -8.65
C ALA A 182 16.16 -15.23 -8.55
N ARG A 183 15.95 -16.54 -8.61
CA ARG A 183 17.00 -17.57 -8.70
C ARG A 183 16.63 -18.58 -9.77
N ILE A 184 17.61 -19.18 -10.44
CA ILE A 184 17.38 -20.31 -11.34
C ILE A 184 17.62 -21.59 -10.54
N VAL A 185 16.62 -22.48 -10.50
CA VAL A 185 16.68 -23.79 -9.85
C VAL A 185 16.10 -24.81 -10.82
N ASP A 186 16.87 -25.85 -11.17
CA ASP A 186 16.46 -26.92 -12.08
C ASP A 186 15.86 -26.46 -13.42
N GLY A 187 16.34 -25.33 -13.94
CA GLY A 187 15.86 -24.74 -15.19
C GLY A 187 14.59 -23.89 -15.07
N GLU A 188 14.06 -23.69 -13.86
CA GLU A 188 12.96 -22.77 -13.57
C GLU A 188 13.45 -21.48 -12.92
N ILE A 189 12.76 -20.37 -13.17
CA ILE A 189 12.95 -19.12 -12.43
C ILE A 189 12.07 -19.19 -11.18
N VAL A 190 12.72 -19.24 -10.02
CA VAL A 190 12.08 -19.19 -8.70
C VAL A 190 12.13 -17.77 -8.16
N LEU A 191 10.96 -17.16 -8.00
CA LEU A 191 10.78 -15.85 -7.38
C LEU A 191 10.41 -16.04 -5.92
N SER A 192 11.24 -15.53 -5.00
CA SER A 192 11.03 -15.65 -3.56
C SER A 192 11.12 -14.28 -2.88
N TRP A 193 10.33 -14.06 -1.83
CA TRP A 193 10.42 -12.87 -0.99
C TRP A 193 10.99 -13.30 0.36
N PRO A 194 12.23 -12.90 0.73
CA PRO A 194 12.82 -13.32 2.00
C PRO A 194 11.93 -12.96 3.20
N GLY A 195 11.67 -13.93 4.09
CA GLY A 195 10.75 -13.77 5.22
C GLY A 195 9.26 -13.90 4.84
N HIS A 196 8.98 -14.18 3.58
CA HIS A 196 7.64 -14.39 3.01
C HIS A 196 7.67 -15.54 1.99
N GLU A 197 8.25 -16.66 2.38
CA GLU A 197 8.49 -17.83 1.52
C GLU A 197 7.20 -18.42 0.95
N GLU A 198 6.07 -18.20 1.62
CA GLU A 198 4.73 -18.60 1.16
C GLU A 198 4.32 -18.01 -0.19
N PHE A 199 4.90 -16.88 -0.62
CA PHE A 199 4.58 -16.25 -1.90
C PHE A 199 5.52 -16.70 -3.03
N THR A 200 6.32 -17.73 -2.80
CA THR A 200 7.28 -18.21 -3.80
C THR A 200 6.56 -18.65 -5.07
N LYS A 201 7.00 -18.13 -6.22
CA LYS A 201 6.46 -18.47 -7.54
C LYS A 201 7.51 -19.19 -8.36
N HIS A 202 7.10 -20.25 -9.02
CA HIS A 202 7.89 -20.98 -10.01
C HIS A 202 7.42 -20.57 -11.40
N VAL A 203 8.32 -19.99 -12.17
CA VAL A 203 8.07 -19.58 -13.55
C VAL A 203 8.92 -20.46 -14.45
N PRO A 204 8.32 -21.22 -15.38
CA PRO A 204 9.08 -21.97 -16.37
C PRO A 204 10.01 -21.02 -17.13
N SER A 205 11.30 -21.34 -17.20
CA SER A 205 12.24 -20.56 -18.01
C SER A 205 11.91 -20.81 -19.48
N THR A 206 11.39 -19.81 -20.19
CA THR A 206 11.31 -19.82 -21.65
C THR A 206 12.67 -19.51 -22.26
N ALA A 207 13.71 -20.24 -21.87
CA ALA A 207 14.94 -20.27 -22.66
C ALA A 207 14.72 -21.22 -23.85
N PRO A 208 14.96 -20.81 -25.11
CA PRO A 208 15.00 -21.76 -26.20
C PRO A 208 16.09 -22.80 -25.89
N ALA A 209 15.76 -24.08 -26.03
CA ALA A 209 16.77 -25.13 -26.01
C ALA A 209 17.83 -24.74 -27.07
N THR A 210 19.07 -24.58 -26.64
CA THR A 210 20.21 -24.40 -27.55
C THR A 210 20.17 -25.55 -28.56
N PRO A 211 20.10 -25.29 -29.88
CA PRO A 211 20.16 -26.37 -30.85
C PRO A 211 21.48 -27.11 -30.67
N THR A 212 21.42 -28.41 -30.38
CA THR A 212 22.59 -29.28 -30.48
C THR A 212 23.04 -29.30 -31.93
N ASP A 213 24.16 -28.64 -32.22
CA ASP A 213 24.82 -28.63 -33.52
C ASP A 213 25.22 -30.06 -33.93
N PRO A 214 24.66 -30.63 -35.01
CA PRO A 214 25.07 -31.91 -35.53
C PRO A 214 25.99 -31.69 -36.73
N THR A 215 27.22 -31.23 -36.49
CA THR A 215 28.26 -31.24 -37.54
C THR A 215 29.58 -31.81 -37.04
N GLY A 216 29.55 -33.10 -36.66
CA GLY A 216 30.74 -33.95 -36.64
C GLY A 216 31.07 -34.43 -38.06
N GLY A 217 31.76 -33.61 -38.83
CA GLY A 217 32.38 -34.02 -40.09
C GLY A 217 33.59 -34.93 -39.83
N ALA A 218 33.55 -36.15 -40.36
CA ALA A 218 34.68 -37.08 -40.36
C ALA A 218 35.67 -36.74 -41.50
N PRO A 219 36.99 -36.90 -41.30
CA PRO A 219 37.98 -36.63 -42.34
C PRO A 219 38.16 -37.85 -43.26
N ALA A 220 38.51 -37.58 -44.52
CA ALA A 220 39.11 -38.53 -45.46
C ALA A 220 40.47 -37.98 -45.93
#